data_AF-A0A930FCY6-F1
#
_entry.id   AF-A0A930FCY6-F1
#
_cell.length_a   1.000
_cell.length_b   1.000
_cell.length_c   1.000
_cell.angle_alpha   90.00
_cell.angle_beta   90.00
_cell.angle_gamma   90.00
#
_symmetry.space_group_name_H-M   'P 1'
#
loop_
_entity.id
_entity.type
_entity.pdbx_description
1 polymer ?
#
loop_
_entity_poly.entity_id
_entity_poly.type
_entity_poly.pdbx_seq_one_letter_code
_entity_poly.pdbx_strand_id
1 'polypeptide(L)'
;GQMEASRSLGISYGKTMRKIILPQATKLMLPNFVNQFVIALKDTTIVSAIGLVELFQTGKIIIARNYQSFKMYAILAIFYLVIITLLTRLAKRLEKRIR
;
A
#
# COMPACT_ATOMS: atom_id res chain seq x y z
N GLY A 1 32.88 -10.33 -12.06
CA GLY A 1 31.81 -10.10 -11.06
C GLY A 1 32.38 -9.99 -9.65
N GLN A 2 31.71 -9.27 -8.74
CA GLN A 2 32.16 -9.06 -7.34
C GLN A 2 32.44 -10.38 -6.58
N MET A 3 31.71 -11.43 -6.95
CA MET A 3 31.91 -12.80 -6.48
C MET A 3 33.21 -13.44 -7.01
N GLU A 4 33.53 -13.24 -8.29
CA GLU A 4 34.74 -13.76 -8.94
C GLU A 4 35.98 -13.03 -8.42
N ALA A 5 35.91 -11.70 -8.25
CA ALA A 5 37.00 -10.89 -7.69
C ALA A 5 37.34 -11.29 -6.25
N SER A 6 36.33 -11.60 -5.43
CA SER A 6 36.55 -12.07 -4.06
C SER A 6 37.13 -13.47 -3.99
N ARG A 7 36.79 -14.33 -4.96
CA ARG A 7 37.35 -15.68 -5.09
C ARG A 7 38.82 -15.62 -5.52
N SER A 8 39.18 -14.68 -6.40
CA SER A 8 40.57 -14.40 -6.78
C SER A 8 41.42 -13.82 -5.63
N LEU A 9 40.79 -13.16 -4.65
CA LEU A 9 41.43 -12.65 -3.43
C LEU A 9 41.52 -13.69 -2.29
N GLY A 10 41.13 -14.95 -2.54
CA GLY A 10 41.17 -16.02 -1.53
C GLY A 10 40.14 -15.87 -0.40
N ILE A 11 39.11 -15.04 -0.58
CA ILE A 11 38.08 -14.79 0.42
C ILE A 11 37.05 -15.92 0.39
N SER A 12 36.69 -16.49 1.55
CA SER A 12 35.67 -17.55 1.62
C SER A 12 34.28 -17.03 1.22
N TYR A 13 33.49 -17.91 0.59
CA TYR A 13 32.15 -17.60 0.08
C TYR A 13 31.25 -16.90 1.10
N GLY A 14 31.26 -17.37 2.36
CA GLY A 14 30.48 -16.75 3.45
C GLY A 14 30.93 -15.32 3.79
N LYS A 15 32.25 -15.04 3.75
CA LYS A 15 32.78 -13.69 3.97
C LYS A 15 32.42 -12.76 2.81
N THR A 16 32.52 -13.24 1.57
CA THR A 16 32.12 -12.50 0.37
C THR A 16 30.64 -12.16 0.39
N MET A 17 29.79 -13.14 0.72
CA MET A 17 28.35 -12.93 0.77
C MET A 17 27.97 -11.88 1.82
N ARG A 18 28.50 -11.98 3.04
CA ARG A 18 28.14 -11.08 4.14
C ARG A 18 28.72 -9.67 4.03
N LYS A 19 29.95 -9.52 3.53
CA LYS A 19 30.64 -8.21 3.48
C LYS A 19 30.52 -7.47 2.16
N ILE A 20 30.27 -8.17 1.05
CA ILE A 20 30.35 -7.57 -0.29
C ILE A 20 28.98 -7.64 -0.97
N ILE A 21 28.43 -8.84 -1.10
CA ILE A 21 27.20 -9.05 -1.91
C ILE A 21 25.95 -8.57 -1.16
N LEU A 22 25.76 -8.97 0.10
CA LEU A 22 24.60 -8.54 0.90
C LEU A 22 24.46 -7.02 1.01
N PRO A 23 25.49 -6.25 1.42
CA PRO A 23 25.36 -4.79 1.52
C PRO A 23 25.19 -4.07 0.18
N GLN A 24 25.64 -4.66 -0.94
CA GLN A 24 25.37 -4.13 -2.28
C GLN A 24 23.94 -4.46 -2.73
N ALA A 25 23.52 -5.71 -2.54
CA ALA A 25 22.18 -6.18 -2.89
C ALA A 25 21.11 -5.42 -2.09
N THR A 26 21.32 -5.18 -0.80
CA THR A 26 20.39 -4.40 0.01
C THR A 26 20.30 -2.95 -0.46
N LYS A 27 21.41 -2.26 -0.75
CA LYS A 27 21.38 -0.89 -1.29
C LYS A 27 20.64 -0.79 -2.63
N LEU A 28 20.68 -1.84 -3.45
CA LEU A 28 20.00 -1.87 -4.75
C LEU A 28 18.52 -2.29 -4.64
N MET A 29 18.21 -3.21 -3.73
CA MET A 29 16.86 -3.75 -3.54
C MET A 29 15.99 -2.87 -2.65
N LEU A 30 16.55 -2.19 -1.64
CA LEU A 30 15.78 -1.33 -0.72
C LEU A 30 14.95 -0.25 -1.45
N PRO A 31 15.51 0.50 -2.42
CA PRO A 31 14.74 1.51 -3.16
C PRO A 31 13.59 0.88 -3.94
N ASN A 32 13.82 -0.29 -4.55
CA ASN A 32 12.84 -1.01 -5.34
C ASN A 32 11.71 -1.57 -4.45
N PHE A 33 12.06 -2.09 -3.27
CA PHE A 33 11.11 -2.57 -2.27
C PHE A 33 10.21 -1.44 -1.76
N VAL A 34 10.78 -0.28 -1.48
CA VAL A 34 10.01 0.90 -1.06
C VAL A 34 9.07 1.36 -2.18
N ASN A 35 9.53 1.37 -3.43
CA ASN A 35 8.69 1.73 -4.57
C ASN A 35 7.52 0.76 -4.76
N GLN A 36 7.77 -0.55 -4.70
CA GLN A 36 6.71 -1.57 -4.76
C GLN A 36 5.76 -1.48 -3.56
N PHE A 37 6.24 -1.14 -2.38
CA PHE A 37 5.41 -0.94 -1.20
C PHE A 37 4.49 0.28 -1.35
N VAL A 38 4.97 1.37 -1.94
CA VAL A 38 4.17 2.57 -2.25
C VAL A 38 3.11 2.27 -3.30
N ILE A 39 3.45 1.51 -4.34
CA ILE A 39 2.50 1.10 -5.38
C ILE A 39 1.41 0.20 -4.78
N ALA A 40 1.79 -0.83 -4.02
CA ALA A 40 0.84 -1.72 -3.35
C ALA A 40 -0.11 -0.97 -2.40
N LEU A 41 0.41 0.05 -1.68
CA LEU A 41 -0.42 0.92 -0.86
C LEU A 41 -1.37 1.79 -1.68
N LYS A 42 -0.88 2.36 -2.78
CA LYS A 42 -1.71 3.14 -3.70
C LYS A 42 -2.81 2.28 -4.31
N ASP A 43 -2.51 1.10 -4.82
CA ASP A 43 -3.51 0.21 -5.41
C ASP A 43 -4.59 -0.19 -4.39
N THR A 44 -4.18 -0.52 -3.16
CA THR A 44 -5.12 -0.83 -2.06
C THR A 44 -6.02 0.36 -1.71
N THR A 45 -5.47 1.58 -1.73
CA THR A 45 -6.20 2.80 -1.35
C THR A 45 -7.03 3.36 -2.52
N ILE A 46 -6.55 3.23 -3.76
CA ILE A 46 -7.22 3.63 -5.01
C ILE A 46 -8.48 2.79 -5.21
N VAL A 47 -8.42 1.47 -4.99
CA VAL A 47 -9.62 0.60 -5.06
C VAL A 47 -10.69 1.07 -4.06
N SER A 48 -10.30 1.45 -2.85
CA SER A 48 -11.24 2.01 -1.86
C SER A 48 -11.79 3.38 -2.27
N ALA A 49 -10.98 4.24 -2.90
CA ALA A 49 -11.40 5.55 -3.37
C ALA A 49 -12.35 5.47 -4.57
N ILE A 50 -12.09 4.56 -5.51
CA ILE A 50 -12.96 4.30 -6.67
C ILE A 50 -14.31 3.75 -6.20
N GLY A 51 -14.31 2.77 -5.29
CA GLY A 51 -15.57 2.22 -4.73
C GLY A 51 -16.40 3.27 -3.98
N LEU A 52 -15.76 4.26 -3.34
CA LEU A 52 -16.45 5.40 -2.73
C LEU A 52 -17.11 6.32 -3.75
N VAL A 53 -16.44 6.60 -4.87
CA VAL A 53 -16.98 7.40 -5.96
C VAL A 53 -18.18 6.68 -6.59
N GLU A 54 -18.07 5.40 -6.86
CA GLU A 54 -19.16 4.57 -7.39
C GLU A 54 -20.38 4.56 -6.45
N LEU A 55 -20.16 4.36 -5.15
CA LEU A 55 -21.23 4.38 -4.15
C LEU A 55 -21.95 5.73 -4.11
N PHE A 56 -21.21 6.85 -4.18
CA PHE A 56 -21.79 8.19 -4.23
C PHE A 56 -22.58 8.42 -5.52
N GLN A 57 -22.09 7.90 -6.65
CA GLN A 57 -22.76 7.97 -7.94
C GLN A 57 -24.10 7.22 -7.90
N THR A 58 -24.09 5.97 -7.42
CA THR A 58 -25.30 5.15 -7.23
C THR A 58 -26.26 5.80 -6.25
N GLY A 59 -25.75 6.39 -5.18
CA GLY A 59 -26.51 7.17 -4.22
C GLY A 59 -27.29 8.33 -4.85
N LYS A 60 -26.62 9.12 -5.70
CA LYS A 60 -27.27 10.22 -6.43
C LYS A 60 -28.35 9.72 -7.39
N ILE A 61 -28.12 8.60 -8.08
CA ILE A 61 -29.11 8.00 -9.00
C ILE A 61 -30.37 7.55 -8.24
N ILE A 62 -30.21 6.95 -7.06
CA ILE A 62 -31.34 6.50 -6.23
C ILE A 62 -32.11 7.69 -5.65
N ILE A 63 -31.40 8.75 -5.22
CA ILE A 63 -32.02 10.00 -4.75
C ILE A 63 -32.87 10.64 -5.85
N ALA A 64 -32.34 10.71 -7.07
CA ALA A 64 -33.05 11.26 -8.23
C ALA A 64 -34.31 10.43 -8.60
N ARG A 65 -34.34 9.15 -8.25
CA ARG A 65 -35.47 8.24 -8.54
C ARG A 65 -36.55 8.24 -7.47
N ASN A 66 -36.17 8.30 -6.18
CA ASN A 66 -37.09 8.13 -5.06
C ASN A 66 -37.52 9.44 -4.38
N TYR A 67 -36.89 10.58 -4.70
CA TYR A 67 -37.07 11.88 -4.01
C TYR A 67 -36.92 11.84 -2.46
N GLN A 68 -36.55 10.68 -1.89
CA GLN A 68 -36.31 10.48 -0.46
C GLN A 68 -34.84 10.75 -0.11
N SER A 69 -34.39 11.97 -0.40
CA SER A 69 -32.99 12.40 -0.24
C SER A 69 -32.46 12.17 1.18
N PHE A 70 -33.28 12.40 2.20
CA PHE A 70 -32.87 12.29 3.60
C PHE A 70 -32.44 10.87 4.00
N LYS A 71 -33.22 9.84 3.65
CA LYS A 71 -32.89 8.44 4.00
C LYS A 71 -31.62 7.97 3.28
N MET A 72 -31.43 8.38 2.03
CA MET A 72 -30.26 7.97 1.26
C MET A 72 -28.98 8.68 1.73
N TYR A 73 -29.07 9.95 2.11
CA TYR A 73 -27.94 10.65 2.74
C TYR A 73 -27.57 10.05 4.09
N ALA A 74 -28.55 9.60 4.90
CA ALA A 74 -28.28 8.90 6.16
C ALA A 74 -27.54 7.56 5.93
N ILE A 75 -27.95 6.77 4.94
CA ILE A 75 -27.27 5.51 4.58
C ILE A 75 -25.85 5.80 4.06
N LEU A 76 -25.70 6.77 3.15
CA LEU A 76 -24.39 7.19 2.65
C LEU A 76 -23.47 7.66 3.78
N ALA A 77 -23.98 8.44 4.73
CA ALA A 77 -23.20 8.92 5.87
C ALA A 77 -22.69 7.78 6.75
N ILE A 78 -23.55 6.79 7.04
CA ILE A 78 -23.14 5.57 7.78
C ILE A 78 -22.08 4.79 7.01
N PHE A 79 -22.28 4.60 5.71
CA PHE A 79 -21.34 3.87 4.86
C PHE A 79 -19.97 4.59 4.78
N TYR A 80 -20.00 5.91 4.62
CA TYR A 80 -18.81 6.75 4.62
C TYR A 80 -18.07 6.66 5.96
N LEU A 81 -18.79 6.69 7.08
CA LEU A 81 -18.22 6.55 8.42
C LEU A 81 -17.54 5.19 8.61
N VAL A 82 -18.16 4.11 8.14
CA VAL A 82 -17.56 2.75 8.17
C VAL A 82 -16.27 2.72 7.36
N ILE A 83 -16.29 3.21 6.12
CA ILE A 83 -15.12 3.21 5.23
C ILE A 83 -13.97 4.05 5.81
N ILE A 84 -14.26 5.27 6.26
CA ILE A 84 -13.24 6.15 6.85
C ILE A 84 -12.65 5.55 8.12
N THR A 85 -13.47 4.89 8.95
CA THR A 85 -13.01 4.20 10.16
C THR A 85 -12.11 3.01 9.81
N LEU A 86 -12.45 2.26 8.76
CA LEU A 86 -11.65 1.12 8.27
C LEU A 86 -10.29 1.58 7.73
N LEU A 87 -10.30 2.60 6.87
CA LEU A 87 -9.09 3.24 6.32
C LEU A 87 -8.20 3.81 7.43
N THR A 88 -8.78 4.51 8.40
CA THR A 88 -8.02 5.07 9.54
C THR A 88 -7.39 3.98 10.39
N ARG A 89 -8.08 2.85 10.62
CA ARG A 89 -7.53 1.69 11.32
C ARG A 89 -6.40 1.02 10.54
N LEU A 90 -6.57 0.84 9.23
CA LEU A 90 -5.56 0.26 8.35
C LEU A 90 -4.31 1.15 8.29
N ALA A 91 -4.48 2.46 8.10
CA ALA A 91 -3.40 3.43 8.12
C ALA A 91 -2.63 3.39 9.45
N LYS A 92 -3.33 3.42 10.59
CA LYS A 92 -2.71 3.29 11.91
C LYS A 92 -1.97 1.96 12.10
N ARG A 93 -2.49 0.85 11.56
CA ARG A 93 -1.78 -0.45 11.62
C ARG A 93 -0.54 -0.47 10.76
N LEU A 94 -0.57 0.18 9.60
CA LEU A 94 0.57 0.29 8.71
C LEU A 94 1.66 1.18 9.30
N GLU A 95 1.27 2.32 9.87
CA GLU A 95 2.17 3.24 10.56
C GLU A 95 2.87 2.56 11.75
N LYS A 96 2.15 1.74 12.51
CA LYS A 96 2.69 0.93 13.60
C LYS A 96 3.60 -0.22 13.17
N ARG A 97 3.65 -0.54 11.87
CA ARG A 97 4.54 -1.56 11.29
C ARG A 97 5.79 -0.94 10.64
N ILE A 98 5.71 0.36 10.32
CA ILE A 98 6.81 1.14 9.74
C ILE A 98 7.67 1.77 10.85
N ARG A 99 7.08 2.05 12.02
CA ARG A 99 7.78 2.49 13.24
C ARG A 99 8.19 1.32 14.10
#